data_AF-A0A937EPR1-F1
#
_entry.id   AF-A0A937EPR1-F1
#
_cell.length_a   1.000
_cell.length_b   1.000
_cell.length_c   1.000
_cell.angle_alpha   90.00
_cell.angle_beta   90.00
_cell.angle_gamma   90.00
#
_symmetry.space_group_name_H-M   'P 1'
#
loop_
_entity.id
_entity.type
_entity.pdbx_description
1 polymer ?
#
loop_
_entity_poly.entity_id
_entity_poly.type
_entity_poly.pdbx_seq_one_letter_code
_entity_poly.pdbx_strand_id
1 'polypeptide(L)'
;MSSTPNMTLDEEIAAAVAIVRVGLDRLRDAATRTEALGPHVAVLRALRDHRNPDAGVCAAVADVIGTITVSITETDHEAIDDVVELLNEAQAYAQDNTGERIDRALTLLAPLLNSEESR
;
A
#
# COMPACT_ATOMS: atom_id res chain seq x y z
N MET A 1 19.90 -33.36 12.25
CA MET A 1 19.72 -32.09 11.50
C MET A 1 18.22 -31.89 11.39
N SER A 2 17.67 -30.88 12.06
CA SER A 2 16.25 -30.57 12.01
C SER A 2 15.96 -29.88 10.69
N SER A 3 15.38 -30.58 9.71
CA SER A 3 14.81 -29.92 8.54
C SER A 3 13.68 -29.03 9.04
N THR A 4 13.86 -27.71 8.95
CA THR A 4 12.74 -26.78 9.06
C THR A 4 11.69 -27.25 8.06
N PRO A 5 10.44 -27.52 8.47
CA PRO A 5 9.41 -27.89 7.51
C PRO A 5 9.30 -26.79 6.45
N ASN A 6 9.44 -27.14 5.18
CA ASN A 6 9.15 -26.21 4.10
C ASN A 6 7.65 -25.90 4.17
N MET A 7 7.32 -24.62 4.35
CA MET A 7 5.93 -24.16 4.30
C MET A 7 5.32 -24.50 2.94
N THR A 8 4.04 -24.84 2.93
CA THR A 8 3.24 -24.88 1.71
C THR A 8 3.03 -23.47 1.17
N LEU A 9 2.74 -23.32 -0.13
CA LEU A 9 2.44 -22.02 -0.74
C LEU A 9 1.30 -21.30 -0.01
N ASP A 10 0.25 -22.04 0.37
CA ASP A 10 -0.89 -21.47 1.10
C ASP A 10 -0.48 -20.95 2.49
N GLU A 11 0.39 -21.67 3.20
CA GLU A 11 0.95 -21.20 4.48
C GLU A 11 1.84 -19.98 4.29
N GLU A 12 2.63 -19.92 3.22
CA GLU A 12 3.49 -18.78 2.90
C GLU A 12 2.66 -17.52 2.63
N ILE A 13 1.61 -17.64 1.80
CA ILE A 13 0.66 -16.56 1.52
C ILE A 13 -0.05 -16.13 2.80
N ALA A 14 -0.53 -17.07 3.61
CA ALA A 14 -1.22 -16.76 4.87
C ALA A 14 -0.30 -15.99 5.85
N ALA A 15 0.97 -16.39 5.95
CA ALA A 15 1.94 -15.69 6.77
C ALA A 15 2.23 -14.28 6.24
N ALA A 16 2.41 -14.10 4.93
CA ALA A 16 2.60 -12.79 4.31
C ALA A 16 1.41 -11.85 4.56
N VAL A 17 0.18 -12.35 4.37
CA VAL A 17 -1.05 -11.60 4.65
C VAL A 17 -1.13 -11.19 6.12
N ALA A 18 -0.78 -12.09 7.06
CA ALA A 18 -0.77 -11.77 8.48
C ALA A 18 0.21 -10.63 8.81
N ILE A 19 1.41 -10.65 8.22
CA ILE A 19 2.42 -9.60 8.41
C ILE A 19 1.90 -8.25 7.90
N VAL A 20 1.35 -8.22 6.68
CA VAL A 20 0.77 -7.00 6.09
C VAL A 20 -0.35 -6.45 6.97
N ARG A 21 -1.28 -7.29 7.42
CA ARG A 21 -2.39 -6.87 8.29
C ARG A 21 -1.90 -6.29 9.61
N VAL A 22 -0.93 -6.93 10.25
CA VAL A 22 -0.32 -6.40 11.49
C VAL A 22 0.35 -5.05 11.24
N GLY A 23 1.05 -4.89 10.12
CA GLY A 23 1.65 -3.61 9.72
C GLY A 23 0.62 -2.50 9.57
N LEU A 24 -0.45 -2.77 8.79
CA LEU A 24 -1.54 -1.82 8.57
C LEU A 24 -2.31 -1.49 9.85
N ASP A 25 -2.56 -2.49 10.72
CA ASP A 25 -3.21 -2.26 12.01
C ASP A 25 -2.36 -1.36 12.92
N ARG A 26 -1.03 -1.50 12.90
CA ARG A 26 -0.12 -0.61 13.64
C ARG A 26 -0.10 0.80 13.09
N LEU A 27 -0.16 0.97 11.76
CA LEU A 27 -0.28 2.29 11.13
C LEU A 27 -1.61 2.95 11.52
N ARG A 28 -2.73 2.23 11.44
CA ARG A 28 -4.05 2.72 11.88
C ARG A 28 -3.99 3.15 13.34
N ASP A 29 -3.52 2.27 14.21
CA ASP A 29 -3.43 2.52 15.65
C ASP A 29 -2.52 3.72 15.94
N ALA A 30 -1.37 3.86 15.27
CA ALA A 30 -0.51 5.04 15.42
C ALA A 30 -1.20 6.33 14.97
N ALA A 31 -1.96 6.31 13.87
CA ALA A 31 -2.71 7.46 13.40
C ALA A 31 -3.82 7.85 14.39
N THR A 32 -4.58 6.89 14.94
CA THR A 32 -5.84 7.18 15.64
C THR A 32 -5.74 7.21 17.17
N ARG A 33 -4.55 6.99 17.74
CA ARG A 33 -4.35 6.98 19.20
C ARG A 33 -4.40 8.37 19.85
N THR A 34 -4.38 9.43 19.06
CA THR A 34 -4.44 10.82 19.50
C THR A 34 -5.29 11.64 18.54
N GLU A 35 -5.79 12.78 19.02
CA GLU A 35 -6.52 13.77 18.22
C GLU A 35 -5.57 14.71 17.45
N ALA A 36 -4.27 14.69 17.76
CA ALA A 36 -3.27 15.54 17.11
C ALA A 36 -3.13 15.20 15.61
N LEU A 37 -3.00 16.21 14.76
CA LEU A 37 -2.90 16.01 13.31
C LEU A 37 -1.57 15.36 12.88
N GLY A 38 -0.51 15.53 13.67
CA GLY A 38 0.84 15.04 13.37
C GLY A 38 0.88 13.55 13.00
N PRO A 39 0.39 12.63 13.85
CA PRO A 39 0.37 11.20 13.55
C PRO A 39 -0.49 10.82 12.33
N HIS A 40 -1.63 11.47 12.11
CA HIS A 40 -2.42 11.25 10.89
C HIS A 40 -1.60 11.58 9.64
N VAL A 41 -0.93 12.73 9.62
CA VAL A 41 -0.09 13.17 8.50
C VAL A 41 1.13 12.27 8.31
N ALA A 42 1.77 11.84 9.41
CA ALA A 42 2.90 10.92 9.34
C ALA A 42 2.50 9.57 8.70
N VAL A 43 1.34 9.03 9.06
CA VAL A 43 0.85 7.77 8.48
C VAL A 43 0.43 7.95 7.03
N LEU A 44 -0.27 9.03 6.67
CA LEU A 44 -0.59 9.33 5.26
C LEU A 44 0.67 9.44 4.40
N ARG A 45 1.74 10.06 4.92
CA ARG A 45 3.06 10.11 4.26
C ARG A 45 3.77 8.75 4.20
N ALA A 46 3.46 7.80 5.08
CA ALA A 46 4.01 6.45 4.99
C ALA A 46 3.24 5.61 3.96
N LEU A 47 1.93 5.83 3.82
CA LEU A 47 1.12 5.21 2.78
C LEU A 47 1.54 5.71 1.39
N ARG A 48 1.77 7.02 1.28
CA ARG A 48 2.28 7.72 0.10
C ARG A 48 3.56 8.46 0.44
N ASP A 49 4.71 7.81 0.24
CA ASP A 49 5.99 8.44 0.51
C ASP A 49 6.30 9.54 -0.52
N HIS A 50 6.03 10.78 -0.14
CA HIS A 50 6.31 11.98 -0.94
C HIS A 50 7.80 12.18 -1.29
N ARG A 51 8.74 11.53 -0.58
CA ARG A 51 10.20 11.64 -0.83
C ARG A 51 10.68 10.57 -1.78
N ASN A 52 10.03 9.41 -1.76
CA ASN A 52 10.25 8.32 -2.68
C ASN A 52 8.91 7.63 -2.97
N PRO A 53 8.18 8.05 -4.02
CA PRO A 53 6.88 7.51 -4.40
C PRO A 53 6.81 5.98 -4.41
N ASP A 54 7.92 5.32 -4.76
CA ASP A 54 8.05 3.87 -4.91
C ASP A 54 8.28 3.14 -3.57
N ALA A 55 8.59 3.87 -2.49
CA ALA A 55 8.80 3.30 -1.16
C ALA A 55 7.51 3.26 -0.30
N GLY A 56 6.42 3.85 -0.78
CA GLY A 56 5.14 3.89 -0.06
C GLY A 56 4.37 2.56 -0.13
N VAL A 57 3.45 2.35 0.81
CA VAL A 57 2.56 1.16 0.82
C VAL A 57 1.73 1.06 -0.47
N CYS A 58 1.27 2.19 -1.00
CA CYS A 58 0.53 2.23 -2.27
C CYS A 58 1.35 1.69 -3.45
N ALA A 59 2.64 2.04 -3.53
CA ALA A 59 3.53 1.52 -4.58
C ALA A 59 3.81 0.04 -4.39
N ALA A 60 4.05 -0.42 -3.15
CA ALA A 60 4.24 -1.85 -2.89
C ALA A 60 3.03 -2.71 -3.30
N VAL A 61 1.80 -2.21 -3.11
CA VAL A 61 0.58 -2.90 -3.58
C VAL A 61 0.51 -2.90 -5.11
N ALA A 62 0.78 -1.76 -5.74
CA ALA A 62 0.78 -1.64 -7.19
C ALA A 62 1.84 -2.53 -7.85
N ASP A 63 3.03 -2.64 -7.27
CA ASP A 63 4.12 -3.49 -7.75
C ASP A 63 3.76 -4.98 -7.71
N VAL A 64 3.09 -5.44 -6.65
CA VAL A 64 2.59 -6.82 -6.56
C VAL A 64 1.57 -7.08 -7.67
N ILE A 65 0.62 -6.16 -7.88
CA ILE A 65 -0.38 -6.28 -8.94
C ILE A 65 0.30 -6.31 -10.31
N GLY A 66 1.18 -5.34 -10.61
CA GLY A 66 1.89 -5.25 -11.88
C GLY A 66 2.77 -6.46 -12.17
N THR A 67 3.43 -7.02 -11.14
CA THR A 67 4.21 -8.26 -11.28
C THR A 67 3.33 -9.45 -11.65
N ILE A 68 2.15 -9.58 -11.02
CA ILE A 68 1.17 -10.61 -11.36
C ILE A 68 0.63 -10.38 -12.77
N THR A 69 0.34 -9.14 -13.16
CA THR A 69 -0.10 -8.79 -14.52
C THR A 69 0.92 -9.25 -15.55
N VAL A 70 2.20 -8.96 -15.37
CA VAL A 70 3.25 -9.43 -16.28
C VAL A 70 3.28 -10.96 -16.32
N SER A 71 3.24 -11.62 -15.16
CA SER A 71 3.26 -13.09 -15.11
C SER A 71 2.07 -13.75 -15.80
N ILE A 72 0.87 -13.14 -15.74
CA ILE A 72 -0.34 -13.75 -16.31
C ILE A 72 -0.43 -13.58 -17.83
N THR A 73 0.22 -12.56 -18.40
CA THR A 73 0.29 -12.35 -19.87
C THR A 73 0.94 -13.52 -20.61
N GLU A 74 1.71 -14.36 -19.93
CA GLU A 74 2.32 -15.56 -20.49
C GLU A 74 1.33 -16.74 -20.61
N THR A 75 0.12 -16.60 -20.08
CA THR A 75 -0.91 -17.65 -20.09
C THR A 75 -1.67 -17.64 -21.43
N ASP A 76 -1.73 -18.80 -22.09
CA ASP A 76 -2.48 -18.97 -23.34
C ASP A 76 -3.97 -19.21 -23.07
N HIS A 77 -4.73 -18.15 -22.85
CA HIS A 77 -6.17 -18.21 -22.65
C HIS A 77 -6.87 -16.92 -23.15
N GLU A 78 -8.01 -17.05 -23.82
CA GLU A 78 -8.71 -15.94 -24.50
C GLU A 78 -9.15 -14.80 -23.56
N ALA A 79 -9.46 -15.12 -22.31
CA ALA A 79 -9.84 -14.13 -21.29
C ALA A 79 -8.65 -13.38 -20.66
N ILE A 80 -7.39 -13.68 -21.02
CA ILE A 80 -6.22 -13.03 -20.39
C ILE A 80 -6.15 -11.55 -20.71
N ASP A 81 -6.53 -11.13 -21.92
CA ASP A 81 -6.53 -9.71 -22.30
C ASP A 81 -7.46 -8.89 -21.38
N ASP A 82 -8.67 -9.39 -21.12
CA ASP A 82 -9.63 -8.75 -20.21
C ASP A 82 -9.10 -8.71 -18.76
N VAL A 83 -8.45 -9.79 -18.31
CA VAL A 83 -7.85 -9.85 -16.97
C VAL A 83 -6.70 -8.86 -16.83
N VAL A 84 -5.84 -8.76 -17.84
CA VAL A 84 -4.70 -7.83 -17.87
C VAL A 84 -5.19 -6.38 -17.86
N GLU A 85 -6.25 -6.05 -18.59
CA GLU A 85 -6.88 -4.73 -18.53
C GLU A 85 -7.34 -4.38 -17.10
N LEU A 86 -8.10 -5.29 -16.46
CA LEU A 86 -8.56 -5.09 -15.09
C LEU A 86 -7.42 -4.94 -14.07
N LEU A 87 -6.34 -5.72 -14.22
CA LEU A 87 -5.19 -5.63 -13.33
C LEU A 87 -4.39 -4.34 -13.54
N ASN A 88 -4.24 -3.87 -14.79
CA ASN A 88 -3.63 -2.58 -15.08
C ASN A 88 -4.42 -1.42 -14.45
N GLU A 89 -5.75 -1.46 -14.54
CA GLU A 89 -6.61 -0.49 -13.86
C GLU A 89 -6.41 -0.55 -12.34
N ALA A 90 -6.43 -1.75 -11.76
CA ALA A 90 -6.23 -1.94 -10.32
C ALA A 90 -4.87 -1.39 -9.83
N GLN A 91 -3.81 -1.63 -10.60
CA GLN A 91 -2.48 -1.07 -10.34
C GLN A 91 -2.51 0.47 -10.34
N ALA A 92 -3.10 1.08 -11.38
CA ALA A 92 -3.22 2.53 -11.48
C ALA A 92 -4.06 3.13 -10.35
N TYR A 93 -5.13 2.45 -9.91
CA TYR A 93 -5.90 2.88 -8.74
C TYR A 93 -5.08 2.85 -7.44
N ALA A 94 -4.30 1.79 -7.23
CA ALA A 94 -3.51 1.60 -6.02
C ALA A 94 -2.39 2.66 -5.89
N GLN A 95 -1.66 2.95 -6.97
CA GLN A 95 -0.53 3.89 -6.94
C GLN A 95 -0.96 5.33 -7.19
N ASP A 96 -1.55 5.60 -8.35
CA ASP A 96 -1.73 6.95 -8.85
C ASP A 96 -2.98 7.59 -8.26
N ASN A 97 -4.14 6.95 -8.44
CA ASN A 97 -5.42 7.55 -8.03
C ASN A 97 -5.52 7.73 -6.51
N THR A 98 -5.07 6.73 -5.76
CA THR A 98 -5.01 6.77 -4.29
C THR A 98 -3.90 7.73 -3.83
N GLY A 99 -2.72 7.67 -4.45
CA GLY A 99 -1.59 8.55 -4.13
C GLY A 99 -1.95 10.03 -4.30
N GLU A 100 -2.54 10.42 -5.42
CA GLU A 100 -2.98 11.80 -5.70
C GLU A 100 -3.97 12.32 -4.65
N ARG A 101 -4.92 11.48 -4.20
CA ARG A 101 -5.89 11.86 -3.18
C ARG A 101 -5.22 12.08 -1.83
N ILE A 102 -4.25 11.22 -1.49
CA ILE A 102 -3.45 11.39 -0.27
C ILE A 102 -2.62 12.67 -0.35
N ASP A 103 -1.94 12.93 -1.47
CA ASP A 103 -1.14 14.14 -1.68
C ASP A 103 -2.00 15.41 -1.56
N ARG A 104 -3.21 15.38 -2.11
CA ARG A 104 -4.18 16.47 -1.97
C ARG A 104 -4.63 16.65 -0.52
N ALA A 105 -4.92 15.57 0.20
CA ALA A 105 -5.28 15.64 1.61
C ALA A 105 -4.13 16.22 2.45
N LEU A 106 -2.89 15.78 2.22
CA LEU A 106 -1.68 16.29 2.88
C LEU A 106 -1.49 17.78 2.64
N THR A 107 -1.74 18.26 1.41
CA THR A 107 -1.70 19.69 1.07
C THR A 107 -2.70 20.50 1.89
N LEU A 108 -3.91 19.99 2.10
CA LEU A 108 -4.95 20.64 2.90
C LEU A 108 -4.67 20.60 4.41
N LEU A 109 -3.99 19.55 4.90
CA LEU A 109 -3.63 19.40 6.30
C LEU A 109 -2.41 20.23 6.71
N ALA A 110 -1.49 20.53 5.78
CA ALA A 110 -0.27 21.28 6.06
C ALA A 110 -0.47 22.63 6.80
N PRO A 111 -1.39 23.53 6.40
CA PRO A 111 -1.61 24.78 7.14
C PRO A 111 -2.19 24.59 8.55
N LEU A 112 -2.91 23.48 8.78
CA LEU A 112 -3.52 23.18 10.08
C LEU A 112 -2.45 22.75 11.10
N LEU A 113 -1.49 21.93 10.67
CA LEU A 113 -0.34 21.53 11.48
C LEU A 113 0.47 22.74 11.99
N ASN A 114 0.78 23.68 11.11
CA ASN A 114 1.54 24.88 11.47
C ASN A 114 0.79 25.75 12.52
N SER A 115 -0.54 25.66 12.54
CA SER A 115 -1.40 26.37 13.48
C SER A 115 -1.50 25.67 14.84
N GLU A 116 -1.35 24.34 14.89
CA GLU A 116 -1.25 23.57 16.15
C GLU A 116 0.11 23.77 16.82
N GLU A 117 1.21 23.79 16.06
CA GLU A 117 2.57 23.97 16.61
C GLU A 117 2.83 25.39 17.16
N SER A 118 2.01 26.36 16.76
CA SER A 118 2.12 27.77 17.20
C SER A 118 1.28 28.09 18.46
N ARG A 119 0.59 27.11 19.04
CA ARG A 119 -0.25 27.24 20.24
C ARG A 119 0.41 26.61 21.46
#